data_AF-A0A7R9LGP6-F1
#
_entry.id   AF-A0A7R9LGP6-F1
#
_cell.length_a   1.000
_cell.length_b   1.000
_cell.length_c   1.000
_cell.angle_alpha   90.00
_cell.angle_beta   90.00
_cell.angle_gamma   90.00
#
_symmetry.space_group_name_H-M   'P 1'
#
loop_
_entity.id
_entity.type
_entity.pdbx_description
1 polymer ?
#
loop_
_entity_poly.entity_id
_entity_poly.type
_entity_poly.pdbx_seq_one_letter_code
_entity_poly.pdbx_strand_id
1 'polypeptide(L)' 'MSVSPNHFTSLSARMLSVLRFYKVDENGKITRLRRECTNDECGAGVFMASHFDRQYCGKCSLTFVFNKPEDK' A
#
# COMPACT_ATOMS: atom_id res chain seq x y z
N MET A 1 -43.67 1.31 11.04
CA MET A 1 -42.23 0.92 11.03
C MET A 1 -41.98 0.12 9.76
N SER A 2 -41.76 0.82 8.63
CA SER A 2 -41.48 0.20 7.33
C SER A 2 -40.00 -0.16 7.26
N VAL A 3 -39.71 -1.46 7.28
CA VAL A 3 -38.36 -1.99 7.02
C VAL A 3 -38.09 -1.81 5.52
N SER A 4 -37.26 -0.84 5.15
CA SER A 4 -36.80 -0.70 3.77
C SER A 4 -35.89 -1.88 3.40
N PRO A 5 -36.18 -2.59 2.31
CA PRO A 5 -35.40 -3.76 1.93
C PRO A 5 -34.06 -3.33 1.32
N ASN A 6 -32.99 -3.94 1.80
CA ASN A 6 -31.78 -4.26 1.05
C ASN A 6 -31.08 -3.08 0.35
N HIS A 7 -30.35 -2.30 1.14
CA HIS A 7 -29.18 -1.58 0.63
C HIS A 7 -28.11 -2.62 0.27
N PHE A 8 -28.27 -3.24 -0.90
CA PHE A 8 -27.27 -4.08 -1.54
C PHE A 8 -26.16 -3.13 -2.02
N THR A 9 -25.35 -2.61 -1.08
CA THR A 9 -24.11 -1.93 -1.42
C THR A 9 -23.33 -2.92 -2.24
N SER A 10 -23.12 -2.58 -3.51
CA SER A 10 -22.41 -3.36 -4.50
C SER A 10 -21.31 -4.18 -3.84
N LEU A 11 -21.44 -5.51 -3.91
CA LEU A 11 -20.34 -6.42 -3.64
C LEU A 11 -19.25 -6.09 -4.67
N SER A 12 -18.46 -5.07 -4.36
CA SER A 12 -17.23 -4.74 -5.07
C SER A 12 -16.36 -5.98 -4.91
N ALA A 13 -16.32 -6.80 -5.97
CA ALA A 13 -15.32 -7.83 -6.12
C ALA A 13 -13.97 -7.15 -5.91
N ARG A 14 -13.43 -7.34 -4.71
CA ARG A 14 -12.30 -6.55 -4.19
C ARG A 14 -11.08 -7.01 -4.96
N MET A 15 -10.77 -6.32 -6.05
CA MET A 15 -9.55 -6.54 -6.81
C MET A 15 -8.38 -6.47 -5.84
N LEU A 16 -7.60 -7.56 -5.75
CA LEU A 16 -6.46 -7.69 -4.84
C LEU A 16 -5.31 -6.81 -5.35
N SER A 17 -5.44 -5.51 -5.16
CA SER A 17 -4.52 -4.47 -5.61
C SER A 17 -3.10 -4.64 -5.07
N VAL A 18 -2.96 -5.28 -3.90
CA VAL A 18 -1.68 -5.56 -3.25
C VAL A 18 -0.84 -6.59 -4.01
N LEU A 19 -1.47 -7.56 -4.68
CA LEU A 19 -0.74 -8.61 -5.41
C LEU A 19 0.09 -8.05 -6.58
N ARG A 20 -0.28 -6.87 -7.09
CA ARG A 20 0.48 -6.18 -8.15
C ARG A 20 1.89 -5.77 -7.73
N PHE A 21 2.22 -5.80 -6.43
CA PHE A 21 3.54 -5.44 -5.91
C PHE A 21 4.45 -6.64 -5.69
N TYR A 22 3.99 -7.84 -6.04
CA TYR A 22 4.79 -9.06 -6.01
C TYR A 22 5.06 -9.51 -7.44
N LYS A 23 6.33 -9.79 -7.73
CA LYS A 23 6.74 -10.45 -8.96
C LYS A 23 7.26 -11.84 -8.61
N VAL A 24 6.74 -12.85 -9.31
CA VAL A 24 7.15 -14.25 -9.15
C VAL A 24 8.01 -14.59 -10.35
N ASP A 25 9.25 -14.99 -10.11
CA ASP A 25 10.14 -15.48 -11.16
C ASP A 25 9.83 -16.97 -11.46
N GLU A 26 10.29 -17.47 -12.61
CA GLU A 26 10.02 -18.84 -13.08
C GLU A 26 10.50 -19.93 -12.10
N ASN A 27 11.53 -19.62 -11.32
CA ASN A 27 12.07 -20.49 -10.27
C ASN A 27 11.27 -20.43 -8.94
N GLY A 28 10.12 -19.75 -8.92
CA GLY A 28 9.29 -19.58 -7.72
C GLY A 28 9.83 -18.56 -6.71
N LYS A 29 10.88 -17.80 -7.05
CA LYS A 29 11.41 -16.73 -6.20
C LYS A 29 10.48 -15.53 -6.25
N ILE A 30 10.09 -15.03 -5.08
CA ILE A 30 9.22 -13.86 -4.95
C ILE A 30 10.09 -12.62 -4.73
N THR A 31 9.93 -11.63 -5.60
CA THR A 31 10.55 -10.30 -5.44
C THR A 31 9.49 -9.27 -5.09
N ARG A 32 9.78 -8.43 -4.10
CA ARG A 32 8.91 -7.31 -3.69
C ARG A 32 9.29 -6.08 -4.50
N LEU A 33 8.32 -5.46 -5.16
CA LEU A 33 8.55 -4.32 -6.06
C LEU A 33 8.60 -2.98 -5.33
N ARG A 34 8.05 -2.90 -4.11
CA ARG A 34 8.01 -1.68 -3.30
C ARG A 34 8.64 -1.89 -1.94
N ARG A 35 9.09 -0.78 -1.34
CA ARG A 35 9.66 -0.75 0.00
C ARG A 35 8.58 -1.00 1.05
N GLU A 36 8.88 -1.85 2.03
CA GLU A 36 8.08 -2.04 3.24
C GLU A 36 8.33 -0.91 4.24
N CYS A 37 7.31 -0.56 5.01
CA CYS A 37 7.45 0.44 6.07
C CYS A 37 8.28 -0.13 7.22
N THR A 38 9.25 0.64 7.72
CA THR A 38 10.15 0.24 8.82
C THR A 38 9.52 0.38 10.21
N ASN A 39 8.29 0.87 10.31
CA ASN A 39 7.60 0.99 11.59
C ASN A 39 7.07 -0.39 12.01
N ASP A 40 7.35 -0.78 13.25
CA ASP A 40 6.93 -2.06 13.84
C ASP A 40 5.40 -2.26 13.75
N GLU A 41 4.63 -1.17 13.78
CA GLU A 41 3.17 -1.24 13.64
C GLU A 41 2.68 -1.54 12.21
N CYS A 42 3.51 -1.30 11.20
CA CYS A 42 3.13 -1.46 9.79
C CYS A 42 3.57 -2.80 9.20
N GLY A 43 4.67 -3.37 9.68
CA GLY A 43 5.12 -4.73 9.35
C GLY A 43 5.36 -5.03 7.86
N ALA A 44 5.77 -6.27 7.58
CA ALA A 44 6.22 -6.74 6.26
C ALA A 44 5.11 -6.86 5.18
N GLY A 45 3.89 -6.40 5.47
CA GLY A 45 2.74 -6.41 4.56
C GLY A 45 2.32 -5.02 4.05
N VAL A 46 2.85 -3.95 4.64
CA VAL A 46 2.48 -2.57 4.26
C VAL A 46 3.57 -1.98 3.38
N PHE A 47 3.26 -1.87 2.10
CA PHE A 47 4.11 -1.21 1.13
C PHE A 47 3.92 0.30 1.16
N MET A 48 5.02 1.04 1.10
CA MET A 48 4.99 2.48 0.93
C MET A 48 4.56 2.85 -0.50
N ALA A 49 3.75 3.90 -0.62
CA ALA A 49 3.39 4.52 -1.89
C ALA A 49 4.57 5.33 -2.41
N SER A 50 5.00 5.02 -3.63
CA SER A 50 6.08 5.73 -4.31
C SER A 50 5.52 6.86 -5.16
N HIS A 51 5.73 8.08 -4.71
CA HIS A 51 5.55 9.30 -5.50
C HIS A 51 6.92 9.81 -5.98
N PHE A 52 6.91 10.81 -6.86
CA PHE A 52 8.13 11.39 -7.42
C PHE A 52 9.01 12.06 -6.35
N ASP A 53 8.37 12.79 -5.44
CA ASP A 53 8.99 13.62 -4.41
C ASP A 53 9.11 12.92 -3.06
N ARG A 54 8.30 11.89 -2.81
CA ARG A 54 8.14 11.27 -1.50
C ARG A 54 7.76 9.80 -1.54
N GLN A 55 8.05 9.10 -0.46
CA GLN A 55 7.52 7.79 -0.12
C GLN A 55 6.56 7.93 1.05
N TYR A 56 5.34 7.44 0.90
CA TYR A 56 4.28 7.62 1.91
C TYR A 56 3.73 6.28 2.40
N CYS A 57 3.65 6.10 3.72
CA CYS A 57 2.98 4.94 4.30
C CYS A 57 1.50 5.22 4.53
N GLY A 58 0.61 4.47 3.88
CA GLY A 58 -0.84 4.63 4.05
C GLY A 58 -1.39 4.19 5.41
N LYS A 59 -0.59 3.53 6.26
CA LYS A 59 -1.04 3.00 7.56
C LYS A 59 -0.64 3.88 8.75
N CYS A 60 0.65 4.24 8.84
CA CYS A 60 1.19 5.09 9.91
C CYS A 60 1.42 6.54 9.49
N SER A 61 1.07 6.91 8.26
CA SER A 61 1.23 8.26 7.71
C SER A 61 2.67 8.77 7.64
N LEU A 62 3.67 7.89 7.80
CA LEU A 62 5.08 8.24 7.68
C LEU A 62 5.42 8.64 6.25
N THR A 63 6.19 9.73 6.11
CA THR A 63 6.61 10.27 4.83
C THR A 63 8.12 10.39 4.79
N PHE A 64 8.77 9.77 3.81
CA PHE A 64 10.19 10.00 3.49
C PHE A 64 10.29 10.89 2.25
N VAL A 65 11.14 11.91 2.28
CA VAL A 65 11.39 12.82 1.16
C VAL A 65 12.80 12.55 0.63
N PHE A 66 12.95 12.46 -0.69
CA PHE A 66 14.23 12.09 -1.31
C PHE A 66 15.25 13.23 -1.34
N ASN A 67 14.78 14.47 -1.40
CA ASN A 67 15.63 15.64 -1.40
C ASN A 67 15.94 16.05 0.03
N LYS A 68 17.25 16.13 0.35
CA LYS A 68 17.71 16.87 1.52
C LYS A 68 17.30 18.33 1.32
N PRO A 69 16.75 19.03 2.32
CA PRO A 69 16.74 20.48 2.26
C PRO A 69 18.20 20.90 2.17
N GLU A 70 18.59 21.54 1.08
CA GLU A 70 19.86 22.25 1.04
C GLU A 70 19.69 23.43 2.01
N ASP A 71 20.26 23.30 3.20
CA ASP A 71 20.38 24.40 4.16
C ASP A 71 21.18 25.51 3.49
N LYS A 72 20.49 26.55 3.00
CA LYS A 72 21.09 27.77 2.48
C LYS A 72 21.10 28.84 3.57
#